data_AF-A0AAU0U2A0-F1
#
_entry.id   AF-A0AAU0U2A0-F1
#
_cell.length_a   1.000
_cell.length_b   1.000
_cell.length_c   1.000
_cell.angle_alpha   90.00
_cell.angle_beta   90.00
_cell.angle_gamma   90.00
#
_symmetry.space_group_name_H-M   'P 1'
#
loop_
_entity.id
_entity.type
_entity.pdbx_description
1 polymer ?
#
loop_
_entity_poly.entity_id
_entity_poly.type
_entity_poly.pdbx_seq_one_letter_code
_entity_poly.pdbx_strand_id
1 'polypeptide(L)'
;MKRHNQDDFTPHDDFSADYNDAPPGLRRKKNITASTLYRNVFALLALFTVVIYLLTHRSDFGLPLTARSVDVQVPIAQPPTAPDDIASVTPTFQTINVPARAPQALTDCIKPGNVIDASVVTCRYGEFPQPSQKQHAQGMVSAEYLAQYETDKINRRNRPGRNIDQGINQAWVHQWDGRGSYLAQWTTYGNRIDGSSVCGNHRRGSIEYRECRKGAKVYFKEECRAWSKRWESGRADLSKAMEERYCSAANGFSPMG
;
A
#
# COMPACT_ATOMS: atom_id res chain seq x y z
N MET A 1 34.38 -26.85 -10.87
CA MET A 1 33.95 -25.64 -11.60
C MET A 1 33.34 -26.04 -12.94
N LYS A 2 32.01 -26.18 -13.00
CA LYS A 2 31.26 -26.40 -14.26
C LYS A 2 30.34 -25.21 -14.42
N ARG A 3 30.54 -24.43 -15.48
CA ARG A 3 29.71 -23.28 -15.86
C ARG A 3 28.39 -23.81 -16.41
N HIS A 4 27.27 -23.33 -15.89
CA HIS A 4 25.95 -23.57 -16.47
C HIS A 4 25.76 -22.68 -17.69
N ASN A 5 25.26 -23.33 -18.73
CA ASN A 5 24.97 -22.79 -20.06
C ASN A 5 23.84 -21.77 -19.97
N GLN A 6 23.95 -20.69 -20.72
CA GLN A 6 22.99 -19.61 -20.79
C GLN A 6 22.03 -19.91 -21.94
N ASP A 7 20.79 -20.24 -21.61
CA ASP A 7 19.77 -20.58 -22.59
C ASP A 7 19.31 -19.34 -23.36
N ASP A 8 19.30 -19.51 -24.68
CA ASP A 8 18.93 -18.61 -25.75
C ASP A 8 17.42 -18.30 -25.71
N PHE A 9 17.05 -17.03 -25.53
CA PHE A 9 15.64 -16.60 -25.52
C PHE A 9 15.35 -15.85 -26.81
N THR A 10 14.65 -16.51 -27.73
CA THR A 10 14.15 -15.90 -28.97
C THR A 10 12.88 -15.09 -28.67
N PRO A 11 12.79 -13.82 -29.09
CA PRO A 11 11.60 -13.00 -28.90
C PRO A 11 10.79 -12.96 -30.18
N HIS A 12 9.77 -13.81 -30.29
CA HIS A 12 8.66 -13.58 -31.21
C HIS A 12 7.42 -14.30 -30.66
N ASP A 13 6.52 -13.52 -30.07
CA ASP A 13 5.08 -13.70 -30.25
C ASP A 13 4.37 -12.38 -29.90
N ASP A 14 3.67 -11.87 -30.91
CA ASP A 14 2.93 -10.62 -30.95
C ASP A 14 1.60 -10.81 -30.19
N PHE A 15 1.47 -10.24 -29.00
CA PHE A 15 0.22 -10.34 -28.21
C PHE A 15 -0.69 -9.15 -28.48
N SER A 16 -1.56 -9.32 -29.48
CA SER A 16 -2.74 -8.49 -29.70
C SER A 16 -3.69 -8.59 -28.49
N ALA A 17 -3.88 -7.47 -27.80
CA ALA A 17 -4.88 -7.31 -26.76
C ALA A 17 -6.10 -6.62 -27.37
N ASP A 18 -7.07 -7.38 -27.92
CA ASP A 18 -8.45 -6.87 -28.08
C ASP A 18 -9.49 -7.97 -28.39
N TYR A 19 -9.66 -8.98 -27.53
CA TYR A 19 -10.66 -10.04 -27.79
C TYR A 19 -11.55 -10.46 -26.62
N ASN A 20 -11.47 -9.82 -25.45
CA ASN A 20 -12.20 -10.30 -24.26
C ASN A 20 -13.29 -9.37 -23.69
N ASP A 21 -13.63 -8.26 -24.36
CA ASP A 21 -14.69 -7.34 -23.90
C ASP A 21 -16.06 -7.57 -24.55
N ALA A 22 -16.29 -8.69 -25.25
CA ALA A 22 -17.59 -8.98 -25.86
C ALA A 22 -18.58 -9.67 -24.88
N PRO A 23 -19.85 -9.20 -24.78
CA PRO A 23 -20.87 -9.77 -23.89
C PRO A 23 -21.29 -11.21 -24.28
N PRO A 24 -21.82 -12.00 -23.32
CA PRO A 24 -21.99 -13.45 -23.46
C PRO A 24 -23.19 -13.81 -24.34
N GLY A 25 -23.03 -13.75 -25.66
CA GLY A 25 -24.09 -14.12 -26.61
C GLY A 25 -23.63 -14.78 -27.91
N LEU A 26 -22.34 -14.75 -28.24
CA LEU A 26 -21.83 -15.25 -29.53
C LEU A 26 -20.67 -16.25 -29.34
N ARG A 27 -20.87 -17.30 -28.55
CA ARG A 27 -19.91 -18.43 -28.51
C ARG A 27 -20.12 -19.33 -29.72
N ARG A 28 -19.49 -19.00 -30.85
CA ARG A 28 -19.37 -19.92 -31.99
C ARG A 28 -18.15 -20.82 -31.79
N LYS A 29 -18.39 -22.12 -31.53
CA LYS A 29 -17.35 -23.17 -31.57
C LYS A 29 -16.65 -23.16 -32.94
N LYS A 30 -15.32 -23.19 -32.95
CA LYS A 30 -14.51 -23.98 -33.91
C LYS A 30 -13.02 -23.93 -33.56
N ASN A 31 -12.52 -25.06 -33.06
CA ASN A 31 -11.11 -25.44 -33.23
C ASN A 31 -11.02 -26.03 -34.64
N ILE A 32 -10.59 -25.24 -35.62
CA ILE A 32 -10.12 -25.76 -36.90
C ILE A 32 -8.66 -25.32 -37.00
N THR A 33 -7.81 -26.30 -37.24
CA THR A 33 -6.36 -26.19 -37.42
C THR A 33 -6.01 -24.95 -38.26
N ALA A 34 -5.49 -23.93 -37.57
CA ALA A 34 -5.31 -22.58 -38.07
C ALA A 34 -4.56 -22.50 -39.42
N SER A 35 -3.68 -23.48 -39.70
CA SER A 35 -2.96 -23.61 -40.97
C SER A 35 -3.85 -23.73 -42.22
N THR A 36 -4.96 -24.47 -42.17
CA THR A 36 -5.86 -24.63 -43.33
C THR A 36 -6.81 -23.45 -43.50
N LEU A 37 -7.15 -22.79 -42.39
CA LEU A 37 -7.98 -21.59 -42.37
C LEU A 37 -7.27 -20.42 -43.03
N TYR A 38 -6.00 -20.15 -42.69
CA TYR A 38 -5.24 -19.07 -43.35
C TYR A 38 -5.04 -19.33 -44.83
N ARG A 39 -4.77 -20.58 -45.25
CA ARG A 39 -4.62 -20.93 -46.67
C ARG A 39 -5.93 -20.69 -47.46
N ASN A 40 -7.06 -21.07 -46.89
CA ASN A 40 -8.36 -20.87 -47.53
C ASN A 40 -8.78 -19.40 -47.52
N VAL A 41 -8.46 -18.64 -46.47
CA VAL A 41 -8.71 -17.19 -46.40
C VAL A 41 -7.85 -16.44 -47.42
N PHE A 42 -6.57 -16.77 -47.55
CA PHE A 42 -5.70 -16.18 -48.59
C PHE A 42 -6.19 -16.48 -50.00
N ALA A 43 -6.63 -17.72 -50.26
CA ALA A 43 -7.18 -18.08 -51.56
C ALA A 43 -8.46 -17.30 -51.89
N LEU A 44 -9.35 -17.11 -50.91
CA LEU A 44 -10.56 -16.31 -51.07
C LEU A 44 -10.24 -14.83 -51.26
N LEU A 45 -9.30 -14.27 -50.50
CA LEU A 45 -8.87 -12.88 -50.65
C LEU A 45 -8.26 -12.63 -52.04
N ALA A 46 -7.43 -13.55 -52.54
CA ALA A 46 -6.88 -13.46 -53.89
C ALA A 46 -7.97 -13.52 -54.99
N LEU A 47 -9.02 -14.33 -54.77
CA LEU A 47 -10.16 -14.38 -55.68
C LEU A 47 -10.96 -13.08 -55.64
N PHE A 48 -11.19 -12.52 -54.45
CA PHE A 48 -11.86 -11.23 -54.28
C PHE A 48 -11.06 -10.09 -54.89
N THR A 49 -9.73 -10.06 -54.75
CA THR A 49 -8.90 -9.01 -55.38
C THR A 49 -8.94 -9.12 -56.90
N VAL A 50 -8.93 -10.32 -57.48
CA VAL A 50 -9.08 -10.52 -58.93
C VAL A 50 -10.49 -10.10 -59.39
N VAL A 51 -11.54 -10.44 -58.66
CA VAL A 51 -12.92 -10.04 -58.99
C VAL A 51 -13.09 -8.53 -58.88
N ILE A 52 -12.57 -7.89 -57.83
CA ILE A 52 -12.59 -6.43 -57.68
C ILE A 52 -11.78 -5.78 -58.79
N TYR A 53 -10.59 -6.30 -59.12
CA TYR A 53 -9.77 -5.80 -60.22
C TYR A 53 -10.51 -5.90 -61.56
N LEU A 54 -11.20 -7.02 -61.82
CA LEU A 54 -12.00 -7.18 -63.03
C LEU A 54 -13.26 -6.29 -63.03
N LEU A 55 -13.84 -6.00 -61.86
CA LEU A 55 -14.98 -5.09 -61.76
C LEU A 55 -14.54 -3.64 -61.95
N THR A 56 -13.49 -3.18 -61.27
CA THR A 56 -12.98 -1.79 -61.37
C THR A 56 -12.31 -1.52 -62.72
N HIS A 57 -11.70 -2.51 -63.35
CA HIS A 57 -11.14 -2.38 -64.70
C HIS A 57 -12.22 -2.50 -65.80
N ARG A 58 -13.44 -2.93 -65.44
CA ARG A 58 -14.62 -2.96 -66.32
C ARG A 58 -15.60 -1.82 -66.03
N SER A 59 -15.47 -1.14 -64.90
CA SER A 59 -16.25 0.01 -64.50
C SER A 59 -15.33 1.18 -64.15
N ASP A 60 -15.05 2.04 -65.14
CA ASP A 60 -14.91 3.47 -64.85
C ASP A 60 -16.16 3.89 -64.09
N PHE A 61 -16.05 4.37 -62.85
CA PHE A 61 -16.88 5.42 -62.23
C PHE A 61 -16.57 5.50 -60.71
N GLY A 62 -16.20 6.69 -60.25
CA GLY A 62 -15.51 6.92 -58.97
C GLY A 62 -16.37 7.33 -57.75
N LEU A 63 -15.71 7.28 -56.57
CA LEU A 63 -15.61 8.25 -55.45
C LEU A 63 -16.87 9.03 -54.94
N PRO A 64 -16.84 9.71 -53.77
CA PRO A 64 -16.47 9.29 -52.40
C PRO A 64 -17.39 9.86 -51.27
N LEU A 65 -17.13 9.40 -50.03
CA LEU A 65 -17.21 10.06 -48.69
C LEU A 65 -18.01 11.36 -48.48
N THR A 66 -18.74 11.45 -47.36
CA THR A 66 -18.71 12.63 -46.48
C THR A 66 -18.87 12.27 -44.99
N ALA A 67 -17.94 12.77 -44.18
CA ALA A 67 -17.97 12.77 -42.72
C ALA A 67 -18.61 14.08 -42.22
N ARG A 68 -19.29 14.04 -41.07
CA ARG A 68 -19.79 15.25 -40.39
C ARG A 68 -19.51 15.14 -38.89
N SER A 69 -18.71 16.07 -38.37
CA SER A 69 -18.40 16.27 -36.96
C SER A 69 -19.48 17.12 -36.28
N VAL A 70 -19.75 16.86 -35.00
CA VAL A 70 -20.52 17.73 -34.10
C VAL A 70 -19.78 17.81 -32.76
N ASP A 71 -19.33 19.02 -32.43
CA ASP A 71 -18.80 19.43 -31.12
C ASP A 71 -19.94 19.86 -30.20
N VAL A 72 -19.92 19.46 -28.91
CA VAL A 72 -20.68 20.12 -27.83
C VAL A 72 -19.88 20.12 -26.51
N GLN A 73 -19.85 21.31 -25.90
CA GLN A 73 -19.12 21.73 -24.70
C GLN A 73 -19.72 21.28 -23.36
N VAL A 74 -18.87 21.30 -22.32
CA VAL A 74 -19.13 20.97 -20.90
C VAL A 74 -19.14 22.25 -20.05
N PRO A 75 -20.02 22.41 -19.03
CA PRO A 75 -19.92 23.48 -18.03
C PRO A 75 -19.28 23.02 -16.71
N ILE A 76 -18.53 23.94 -16.09
CA ILE A 76 -17.73 23.80 -14.86
C ILE A 76 -18.54 24.18 -13.61
N ALA A 77 -18.37 23.47 -12.49
CA ALA A 77 -18.99 23.75 -11.18
C ALA A 77 -17.96 24.28 -10.14
N GLN A 78 -18.40 25.18 -9.24
CA GLN A 78 -17.63 25.85 -8.19
C GLN A 78 -17.60 25.07 -6.84
N PRO A 79 -16.62 25.32 -5.94
CA PRO A 79 -16.45 24.60 -4.66
C PRO A 79 -17.05 25.33 -3.42
N PRO A 80 -17.35 24.61 -2.31
CA PRO A 80 -17.97 25.16 -1.10
C PRO A 80 -16.99 25.59 0.02
N THR A 81 -17.48 26.52 0.85
CA THR A 81 -16.86 27.18 2.02
C THR A 81 -16.90 26.32 3.31
N ALA A 82 -15.89 26.49 4.19
CA ALA A 82 -15.76 25.83 5.50
C ALA A 82 -16.26 26.71 6.69
N PRO A 83 -16.61 26.13 7.86
CA PRO A 83 -16.94 26.88 9.07
C PRO A 83 -15.83 26.86 10.14
N ASP A 84 -15.64 28.02 10.78
CA ASP A 84 -14.85 28.28 11.99
C ASP A 84 -15.65 27.98 13.27
N ASP A 85 -14.98 27.50 14.33
CA ASP A 85 -15.17 27.96 15.73
C ASP A 85 -14.31 27.12 16.71
N ILE A 86 -13.34 27.78 17.37
CA ILE A 86 -12.53 27.23 18.47
C ILE A 86 -12.82 28.05 19.73
N ALA A 87 -13.60 27.50 20.66
CA ALA A 87 -13.84 28.11 21.97
C ALA A 87 -12.66 27.83 22.92
N SER A 88 -12.11 28.90 23.49
CA SER A 88 -10.99 28.89 24.43
C SER A 88 -11.47 28.61 25.86
N VAL A 89 -10.88 27.64 26.55
CA VAL A 89 -11.13 27.35 27.97
C VAL A 89 -9.99 27.91 28.81
N THR A 90 -10.29 28.89 29.66
CA THR A 90 -9.33 29.43 30.65
C THR A 90 -9.50 28.72 31.98
N PRO A 91 -8.44 28.17 32.61
CA PRO A 91 -8.54 27.55 33.93
C PRO A 91 -8.54 28.62 35.03
N THR A 92 -9.47 28.49 35.98
CA THR A 92 -9.58 29.34 37.17
C THR A 92 -8.69 28.78 38.28
N PHE A 93 -7.69 29.52 38.75
CA PHE A 93 -6.91 29.15 39.93
C PHE A 93 -7.63 29.64 41.19
N GLN A 94 -7.89 28.73 42.13
CA GLN A 94 -8.47 29.06 43.44
C GLN A 94 -7.35 29.52 44.39
N THR A 95 -7.41 30.77 44.83
CA THR A 95 -6.53 31.33 45.85
C THR A 95 -6.98 30.84 47.22
N ILE A 96 -6.12 30.10 47.93
CA ILE A 96 -6.35 29.72 49.32
C ILE A 96 -6.21 30.97 50.19
N ASN A 97 -7.29 31.37 50.85
CA ASN A 97 -7.32 32.48 51.81
C ASN A 97 -6.63 32.04 53.12
N VAL A 98 -5.33 32.27 53.23
CA VAL A 98 -4.60 32.20 54.52
C VAL A 98 -4.59 33.61 55.11
N PRO A 99 -4.95 33.81 56.40
CA PRO A 99 -4.84 35.12 57.02
C PRO A 99 -3.37 35.56 57.03
N ALA A 100 -3.03 36.49 56.14
CA ALA A 100 -1.71 37.07 56.06
C ALA A 100 -1.47 37.91 57.31
N ARG A 101 -0.83 37.33 58.33
CA ARG A 101 -0.20 38.13 59.39
C ARG A 101 0.85 39.00 58.69
N ALA A 102 0.75 40.31 58.84
CA ALA A 102 1.73 41.22 58.24
C ALA A 102 3.14 40.82 58.72
N PRO A 103 4.10 40.61 57.81
CA PRO A 103 5.43 40.15 58.19
C PRO A 103 6.09 41.20 59.09
N GLN A 104 6.65 40.76 60.22
CA GLN A 104 7.39 41.66 61.13
C GLN A 104 8.64 42.23 60.43
N ALA A 105 9.10 43.39 60.88
CA ALA A 105 10.30 44.01 60.32
C ALA A 105 11.50 43.08 60.54
N LEU A 106 12.28 42.85 59.47
CA LEU A 106 13.42 41.91 59.52
C LEU A 106 14.47 42.34 60.55
N THR A 107 14.56 43.64 60.83
CA THR A 107 15.44 44.24 61.85
C THR A 107 15.16 43.75 63.26
N ASP A 108 13.90 43.41 63.55
CA ASP A 108 13.49 42.99 64.89
C ASP A 108 13.72 41.48 65.13
N CYS A 109 13.91 40.73 64.04
CA CYS A 109 14.09 39.28 64.08
C CYS A 109 15.55 38.83 63.85
N ILE A 110 16.45 39.70 63.38
CA ILE A 110 17.86 39.35 63.13
C ILE A 110 18.68 39.43 64.43
N LYS A 111 19.37 38.33 64.75
CA LYS A 111 20.31 38.24 65.88
C LYS A 111 21.60 39.02 65.61
N PRO A 112 22.31 39.52 66.65
CA PRO A 112 23.61 40.16 66.47
C PRO A 112 24.58 39.20 65.76
N GLY A 113 25.15 39.65 64.64
CA GLY A 113 26.00 38.83 63.76
C GLY A 113 25.39 38.48 62.40
N ASN A 114 24.20 39.00 62.05
CA ASN A 114 23.54 38.82 60.74
C ASN A 114 23.30 37.34 60.33
N VAL A 115 23.18 36.44 61.30
CA VAL A 115 22.94 35.02 61.03
C VAL A 115 21.44 34.81 60.77
N ILE A 116 21.09 34.38 59.56
CA ILE A 116 19.72 34.04 59.17
C ILE A 116 19.53 32.54 59.39
N ASP A 117 18.83 32.19 60.47
CA ASP A 117 18.45 30.82 60.80
C ASP A 117 16.92 30.62 60.67
N ALA A 118 16.46 29.38 60.87
CA ALA A 118 15.04 29.06 60.82
C ALA A 118 14.20 29.89 61.82
N SER A 119 14.79 30.34 62.93
CA SER A 119 14.09 31.16 63.93
C SER A 119 13.84 32.59 63.45
N VAL A 120 14.70 33.16 62.59
CA VAL A 120 14.45 34.45 61.94
C VAL A 120 13.25 34.37 60.99
N VAL A 121 13.15 33.25 60.27
CA VAL A 121 12.05 32.96 59.33
C VAL A 121 10.73 32.78 60.09
N THR A 122 10.74 32.00 61.17
CA THR A 122 9.56 31.82 62.05
C THR A 122 9.15 33.11 62.76
N CYS A 123 10.10 33.94 63.21
CA CYS A 123 9.82 35.25 63.83
C CYS A 123 9.11 36.19 62.84
N ARG A 124 9.62 36.27 61.60
CA ARG A 124 9.10 37.21 60.61
C ARG A 124 7.73 36.81 60.05
N TYR A 125 7.50 35.51 59.87
CA TYR A 125 6.37 35.00 59.10
C TYR A 125 5.44 34.05 59.89
N GLY A 126 5.77 33.71 61.13
CA GLY A 126 5.02 32.77 61.98
C GLY A 126 5.40 31.30 61.79
N GLU A 127 4.64 30.42 62.45
CA GLU A 127 4.82 28.96 62.36
C GLU A 127 4.49 28.50 60.93
N PHE A 128 5.48 27.95 60.23
CA PHE A 128 5.24 27.31 58.95
C PHE A 128 4.73 25.89 59.19
N PRO A 129 3.72 25.41 58.43
CA PRO A 129 3.35 24.01 58.49
C PRO A 129 4.58 23.18 58.12
N GLN A 130 5.11 22.45 59.11
CA GLN A 130 6.23 21.55 58.88
C GLN A 130 5.75 20.50 57.87
N PRO A 131 6.48 20.27 56.76
CA PRO A 131 6.05 19.29 55.78
C PRO A 131 5.95 17.95 56.51
N SER A 132 4.72 17.46 56.65
CA SER A 132 4.43 16.20 57.32
C SER A 132 5.29 15.13 56.68
N GLN A 133 6.13 14.56 57.53
CA GLN A 133 7.07 13.47 57.30
C GLN A 133 6.61 12.50 56.20
N LYS A 134 7.32 12.54 55.07
CA LYS A 134 7.42 11.50 54.02
C LYS A 134 6.10 10.78 53.68
N GLN A 135 5.15 11.48 53.07
CA GLN A 135 4.30 10.78 52.11
C GLN A 135 5.21 10.40 50.94
N HIS A 136 5.48 9.09 50.79
CA HIS A 136 6.18 8.57 49.64
C HIS A 136 5.46 9.12 48.40
N ALA A 137 6.18 9.86 47.55
CA ALA A 137 5.64 10.37 46.30
C ALA A 137 5.14 9.18 45.48
N GLN A 138 3.84 8.90 45.59
CA GLN A 138 3.17 7.92 44.75
C GLN A 138 3.11 8.56 43.38
N GLY A 139 3.85 7.99 42.42
CA GLY A 139 3.73 8.42 41.03
C GLY A 139 2.27 8.39 40.59
N MET A 140 1.92 9.15 39.55
CA MET A 140 0.54 9.29 39.04
C MET A 140 -0.09 7.97 38.49
N VAL A 141 0.52 6.83 38.78
CA VAL A 141 0.20 5.51 38.23
C VAL A 141 0.09 4.55 39.40
N SER A 142 -1.00 3.80 39.46
CA SER A 142 -1.20 2.79 40.51
C SER A 142 -0.14 1.70 40.42
N ALA A 143 0.25 1.13 41.56
CA ALA A 143 1.16 0.00 41.61
C ALA A 143 0.63 -1.19 40.77
N GLU A 144 -0.69 -1.36 40.73
CA GLU A 144 -1.36 -2.37 39.91
C GLU A 144 -1.19 -2.13 38.40
N TYR A 145 -1.28 -0.88 37.94
CA TYR A 145 -1.03 -0.56 36.53
C TYR A 145 0.43 -0.85 36.14
N LEU A 146 1.40 -0.54 37.02
CA LEU A 146 2.80 -0.86 36.77
C LEU A 146 3.03 -2.37 36.69
N ALA A 147 2.42 -3.15 37.59
CA ALA A 147 2.49 -4.61 37.55
C ALA A 147 1.87 -5.18 36.26
N GLN A 148 0.73 -4.64 35.82
CA GLN A 148 0.11 -5.04 34.56
C GLN A 148 0.96 -4.65 33.34
N TYR A 149 1.55 -3.47 33.35
CA TYR A 149 2.44 -3.02 32.28
C TYR A 149 3.72 -3.86 32.19
N GLU A 150 4.31 -4.24 33.32
CA GLU A 150 5.48 -5.10 33.38
C GLU A 150 5.18 -6.51 32.86
N THR A 151 4.04 -7.09 33.24
CA THR A 151 3.60 -8.40 32.74
C THR A 151 3.32 -8.35 31.24
N ASP A 152 2.66 -7.31 30.74
CA ASP A 152 2.44 -7.09 29.29
C ASP A 152 3.75 -6.95 28.51
N LYS A 153 4.74 -6.25 29.07
CA LYS A 153 6.06 -6.09 28.45
C LYS A 153 6.79 -7.43 28.34
N ILE A 154 6.69 -8.28 29.36
CA ILE A 154 7.26 -9.64 29.35
C ILE A 154 6.52 -10.50 28.33
N ASN A 155 5.18 -10.46 28.31
CA ASN A 155 4.36 -11.21 27.36
C ASN A 155 4.65 -10.82 25.90
N ARG A 156 4.87 -9.53 25.60
CA ARG A 156 5.26 -9.08 24.24
C ARG A 156 6.66 -9.53 23.85
N ARG A 157 7.62 -9.57 24.78
CA ARG A 157 8.97 -10.08 24.53
C ARG A 157 9.01 -11.59 24.36
N ASN A 158 8.21 -12.31 25.14
CA ASN A 158 8.16 -13.77 25.14
C ASN A 158 7.16 -14.34 24.15
N ARG A 159 6.43 -13.50 23.41
CA ARG A 159 5.62 -13.97 22.29
C ARG A 159 6.60 -14.63 21.32
N PRO A 160 6.56 -15.96 21.13
CA PRO A 160 7.46 -16.60 20.20
C PRO A 160 7.19 -15.93 18.86
N GLY A 161 8.21 -15.23 18.35
CA GLY A 161 8.20 -14.80 16.97
C GLY A 161 7.91 -16.07 16.19
N ARG A 162 6.70 -16.15 15.62
CA ARG A 162 6.32 -17.26 14.77
C ARG A 162 7.48 -17.31 13.76
N ASN A 163 8.28 -18.37 13.78
CA ASN A 163 9.33 -18.59 12.78
C ASN A 163 8.57 -18.80 11.48
N ILE A 164 8.15 -17.69 10.88
CA ILE A 164 7.46 -17.70 9.61
C ILE A 164 8.59 -17.79 8.61
N ASP A 165 8.62 -18.90 7.87
CA ASP A 165 9.57 -19.07 6.78
C ASP A 165 9.52 -17.84 5.89
N GLN A 166 10.56 -17.02 5.97
CA GLN A 166 10.67 -15.79 5.22
C GLN A 166 11.50 -16.08 3.97
N GLY A 167 10.89 -15.94 2.80
CA GLY A 167 11.54 -16.17 1.51
C GLY A 167 11.53 -14.92 0.65
N ILE A 168 12.68 -14.50 0.14
CA ILE A 168 12.76 -13.47 -0.90
C ILE A 168 12.53 -14.15 -2.25
N ASN A 169 11.56 -13.65 -3.00
CA ASN A 169 11.23 -14.10 -4.34
C ASN A 169 11.46 -12.97 -5.32
N GLN A 170 11.86 -13.32 -6.54
CA GLN A 170 12.08 -12.38 -7.63
C GLN A 170 11.47 -12.92 -8.91
N ALA A 171 10.85 -12.06 -9.71
CA ALA A 171 10.42 -12.38 -11.05
C ALA A 171 10.51 -11.15 -11.96
N TRP A 172 10.66 -11.40 -13.25
CA TRP A 172 10.48 -10.36 -14.26
C TRP A 172 8.98 -10.15 -14.47
N VAL A 173 8.52 -8.93 -14.21
CA VAL A 173 7.14 -8.52 -14.45
C VAL A 173 7.10 -7.60 -15.65
N HIS A 174 6.15 -7.83 -16.56
CA HIS A 174 5.96 -6.95 -17.70
C HIS A 174 5.48 -5.57 -17.23
N GLN A 175 5.96 -4.52 -17.92
CA GLN A 175 5.41 -3.19 -17.74
C GLN A 175 3.94 -3.20 -18.11
N TRP A 176 3.14 -2.40 -17.41
CA TRP A 176 1.70 -2.31 -17.69
C TRP A 176 1.41 -1.82 -19.11
N ASP A 177 2.29 -1.00 -19.68
CA ASP A 177 2.21 -0.52 -21.07
C ASP A 177 2.72 -1.52 -22.12
N GLY A 178 3.25 -2.68 -21.69
CA GLY A 178 3.79 -3.72 -22.56
C GLY A 178 5.16 -3.41 -23.18
N ARG A 179 5.80 -2.27 -22.85
CA ARG A 179 7.02 -1.81 -23.56
C ARG A 179 8.33 -2.31 -22.96
N GLY A 180 8.27 -3.08 -21.89
CA GLY A 180 9.46 -3.66 -21.26
C GLY A 180 9.12 -4.55 -20.08
N SER A 181 10.10 -4.77 -19.20
CA SER A 181 9.93 -5.51 -17.96
C SER A 181 10.70 -4.86 -16.81
N TYR A 182 10.25 -5.12 -15.59
CA TYR A 182 10.95 -4.77 -14.35
C TYR A 182 11.27 -6.04 -13.59
N LEU A 183 12.45 -6.08 -12.97
CA LEU A 183 12.73 -7.09 -11.95
C LEU A 183 11.95 -6.69 -10.69
N ALA A 184 10.92 -7.47 -10.35
CA ALA A 184 10.16 -7.30 -9.12
C ALA A 184 10.70 -8.24 -8.05
N GLN A 185 10.98 -7.71 -6.87
CA GLN A 185 11.33 -8.48 -5.69
C GLN A 185 10.22 -8.34 -4.64
N TRP A 186 9.90 -9.43 -3.95
CA TRP A 186 8.99 -9.42 -2.81
C TRP A 186 9.40 -10.46 -1.77
N THR A 187 8.89 -10.27 -0.56
CA THR A 187 9.04 -11.20 0.55
C THR A 187 7.77 -12.04 0.69
N THR A 188 7.93 -13.33 0.93
CA THR A 188 6.87 -14.26 1.27
C THR A 188 7.04 -14.67 2.72
N TYR A 189 5.95 -14.63 3.48
CA TYR A 189 5.86 -15.10 4.85
C TYR A 189 5.01 -16.37 4.87
N GLY A 190 5.68 -17.53 5.01
CA GLY A 190 5.07 -18.84 4.87
C GLY A 190 4.59 -19.05 3.44
N ASN A 191 3.27 -19.07 3.24
CA ASN A 191 2.67 -19.19 1.90
C ASN A 191 1.97 -17.91 1.41
N ARG A 192 2.25 -16.75 2.03
CA ARG A 192 1.60 -15.49 1.67
C ARG A 192 2.62 -14.44 1.26
N ILE A 193 2.37 -13.80 0.12
CA ILE A 193 3.19 -12.68 -0.35
C ILE A 193 2.87 -11.44 0.48
N ASP A 194 3.89 -10.76 0.98
CA ASP A 194 3.74 -9.45 1.60
C ASP A 194 3.64 -8.37 0.52
N GLY A 195 2.42 -7.87 0.31
CA GLY A 195 2.14 -6.81 -0.66
C GLY A 195 2.91 -5.50 -0.43
N SER A 196 3.36 -5.22 0.80
CA SER A 196 4.13 -4.02 1.13
C SER A 196 5.60 -4.09 0.69
N SER A 197 6.10 -5.32 0.51
CA SER A 197 7.47 -5.64 0.08
C SER A 197 7.63 -5.72 -1.44
N VAL A 198 6.52 -5.77 -2.19
CA VAL A 198 6.52 -5.91 -3.65
C VAL A 198 7.21 -4.71 -4.30
N CYS A 199 8.16 -5.00 -5.19
CA CYS A 199 9.03 -4.03 -5.85
C CYS A 199 9.90 -3.23 -4.86
N GLY A 200 10.22 -3.82 -3.70
CA GLY A 200 11.06 -3.19 -2.67
C GLY A 200 12.51 -2.94 -3.09
N ASN A 201 12.95 -3.51 -4.21
CA ASN A 201 14.24 -3.24 -4.85
C ASN A 201 14.28 -1.89 -5.60
N HIS A 202 13.13 -1.27 -5.86
CA HIS A 202 13.02 0.06 -6.47
C HIS A 202 12.78 1.13 -5.40
N ARG A 203 13.20 2.37 -5.67
CA ARG A 203 13.03 3.48 -4.72
C ARG A 203 11.54 3.81 -4.55
N ARG A 204 11.03 3.75 -3.31
CA ARG A 204 9.63 4.12 -3.00
C ARG A 204 9.29 5.50 -3.57
N GLY A 205 8.17 5.58 -4.27
CA GLY A 205 7.66 6.81 -4.89
C GLY A 205 8.17 7.09 -6.31
N SER A 206 9.20 6.38 -6.78
CA SER A 206 9.71 6.51 -8.16
C SER A 206 8.70 5.99 -9.20
N ILE A 207 8.93 6.35 -10.47
CA ILE A 207 8.12 5.85 -11.59
C ILE A 207 8.30 4.34 -11.71
N GLU A 208 9.54 3.84 -11.62
CA GLU A 208 9.82 2.40 -11.69
C GLU A 208 9.10 1.63 -10.59
N TYR A 209 9.06 2.17 -9.37
CA TYR A 209 8.34 1.54 -8.26
C TYR A 209 6.84 1.41 -8.55
N ARG A 210 6.20 2.49 -9.04
CA ARG A 210 4.76 2.50 -9.34
C ARG A 210 4.42 1.58 -10.51
N GLU A 211 5.20 1.63 -11.58
CA GLU A 211 4.99 0.79 -12.77
C GLU A 211 5.30 -0.69 -12.48
N CYS A 212 6.35 -0.99 -11.73
CA CYS A 212 6.65 -2.34 -11.26
C CYS A 212 5.49 -2.91 -10.44
N ARG A 213 4.86 -2.12 -9.55
CA ARG A 213 3.71 -2.59 -8.77
C ARG A 213 2.46 -2.79 -9.60
N LYS A 214 2.22 -1.97 -10.62
CA LYS A 214 1.13 -2.19 -11.59
C LYS A 214 1.36 -3.50 -12.36
N GLY A 215 2.57 -3.71 -12.89
CA GLY A 215 2.95 -4.94 -13.58
C GLY A 215 2.87 -6.17 -12.68
N ALA A 216 3.35 -6.07 -11.44
CA ALA A 216 3.27 -7.15 -10.45
C ALA A 216 1.83 -7.57 -10.13
N LYS A 217 0.88 -6.62 -10.12
CA LYS A 217 -0.55 -6.96 -9.94
C LYS A 217 -1.07 -7.84 -11.08
N VAL A 218 -0.65 -7.58 -12.32
CA VAL A 218 -1.00 -8.40 -13.48
C VAL A 218 -0.34 -9.76 -13.36
N TYR A 219 0.97 -9.78 -13.09
CA TYR A 219 1.74 -11.00 -12.91
C TYR A 219 1.12 -11.95 -11.86
N PHE A 220 0.73 -11.44 -10.69
CA PHE A 220 0.07 -12.27 -9.67
C PHE A 220 -1.28 -12.84 -10.13
N LYS A 221 -2.05 -12.09 -10.92
CA LYS A 221 -3.30 -12.60 -11.51
C LYS A 221 -3.04 -13.70 -12.52
N GLU A 222 -2.00 -13.58 -13.34
CA GLU A 222 -1.60 -14.58 -14.32
C GLU A 222 -1.10 -15.86 -13.65
N GLU A 223 -0.21 -15.73 -12.68
CA GLU A 223 0.26 -16.87 -11.88
C GLU A 223 -0.89 -17.55 -11.14
N CYS A 224 -1.80 -16.79 -10.52
CA CYS A 224 -3.00 -17.35 -9.89
C CYS A 224 -3.78 -18.22 -10.88
N ARG A 225 -4.04 -17.73 -12.10
CA ARG A 225 -4.74 -18.50 -13.15
C ARG A 225 -3.94 -19.72 -13.61
N ALA A 226 -2.62 -19.59 -13.75
CA ALA A 226 -1.76 -20.70 -14.17
C ALA A 226 -1.72 -21.82 -13.13
N TRP A 227 -1.59 -21.48 -11.85
CA TRP A 227 -1.58 -22.45 -10.76
C TRP A 227 -2.96 -23.07 -10.51
N SER A 228 -4.04 -22.29 -10.65
CA SER A 228 -5.42 -22.84 -10.59
C SER A 228 -5.62 -23.94 -11.63
N LYS A 229 -5.20 -23.70 -12.89
CA LYS A 229 -5.28 -24.72 -13.96
C LYS A 229 -4.45 -25.96 -13.66
N ARG A 230 -3.22 -25.78 -13.12
CA ARG A 230 -2.35 -26.91 -12.75
C ARG A 230 -2.96 -27.74 -11.63
N TRP A 231 -3.55 -27.08 -10.63
CA TRP A 231 -4.26 -27.75 -9.54
C TRP A 231 -5.46 -28.53 -10.07
N GLU A 232 -6.28 -27.95 -10.96
CA GLU A 232 -7.40 -28.64 -11.60
C GLU A 232 -6.96 -29.91 -12.35
N SER A 233 -5.80 -29.86 -13.04
CA SER A 233 -5.30 -31.01 -13.81
C SER A 233 -4.65 -32.11 -12.96
N GLY A 234 -3.91 -31.74 -11.91
CA GLY A 234 -3.00 -32.67 -11.20
C GLY A 234 -3.32 -32.91 -9.73
N ARG A 235 -4.11 -32.03 -9.10
CA ARG A 235 -4.46 -32.06 -7.66
C ARG A 235 -3.29 -32.31 -6.70
N ALA A 236 -2.11 -31.76 -7.00
CA ALA A 236 -0.94 -31.87 -6.14
C ALA A 236 -0.91 -30.78 -5.05
N ASP A 237 -0.54 -31.12 -3.82
CA ASP A 237 -0.53 -30.17 -2.69
C ASP A 237 0.32 -28.91 -2.97
N LEU A 238 1.46 -29.08 -3.65
CA LEU A 238 2.31 -27.97 -4.06
C LEU A 238 1.56 -26.99 -4.99
N SER A 239 0.77 -27.51 -5.92
CA SER A 239 0.01 -26.66 -6.85
C SER A 239 -1.09 -25.87 -6.13
N LYS A 240 -1.75 -26.48 -5.14
CA LYS A 240 -2.72 -25.78 -4.28
C LYS A 240 -2.05 -24.70 -3.45
N ALA A 241 -0.91 -25.00 -2.84
CA ALA A 241 -0.15 -24.01 -2.07
C ALA A 241 0.27 -22.82 -2.94
N MET A 242 0.79 -23.05 -4.14
CA MET A 242 1.15 -21.97 -5.05
C MET A 242 -0.06 -21.18 -5.54
N GLU A 243 -1.18 -21.85 -5.83
CA GLU A 243 -2.44 -21.20 -6.17
C GLU A 243 -2.88 -20.26 -5.04
N GLU A 244 -2.96 -20.73 -3.80
CA GLU A 244 -3.33 -19.92 -2.64
C GLU A 244 -2.39 -18.71 -2.46
N ARG A 245 -1.08 -18.91 -2.66
CA ARG A 245 -0.07 -17.85 -2.56
C ARG A 245 -0.32 -16.73 -3.55
N TYR A 246 -0.43 -17.07 -4.84
CA TYR A 246 -0.58 -16.06 -5.89
C TYR A 246 -1.99 -15.49 -5.94
N CYS A 247 -3.04 -16.29 -5.69
CA CYS A 247 -4.41 -15.81 -5.69
C CYS A 247 -4.71 -14.88 -4.51
N SER A 248 -4.14 -15.16 -3.32
CA SER A 248 -4.27 -14.23 -2.18
C SER A 248 -3.59 -12.88 -2.45
N ALA A 249 -2.44 -12.88 -3.13
CA ALA A 249 -1.77 -11.68 -3.60
C ALA A 249 -2.57 -10.98 -4.71
N ALA A 250 -3.03 -11.73 -5.72
CA ALA A 250 -3.81 -11.21 -6.84
C ALA A 250 -5.10 -10.51 -6.38
N ASN A 251 -5.70 -10.93 -5.28
CA ASN A 251 -6.90 -10.31 -4.72
C ASN A 251 -6.57 -9.20 -3.71
N GLY A 252 -5.62 -9.42 -2.79
CA GLY A 252 -5.33 -8.49 -1.69
C GLY A 252 -4.32 -7.39 -1.98
N PHE A 253 -3.45 -7.55 -2.98
CA PHE A 253 -2.41 -6.57 -3.29
C PHE A 253 -2.99 -5.32 -3.99
N SER A 254 -2.75 -4.13 -3.48
CA SER A 254 -3.07 -2.88 -4.18
C SER A 254 -1.80 -2.28 -4.80
N PRO A 255 -1.76 -2.02 -6.13
CA PRO A 255 -0.60 -1.42 -6.78
C PRO A 255 -0.36 0.05 -6.37
N MET A 256 -1.34 0.67 -5.71
CA MET A 256 -1.26 2.04 -5.19
C MET A 256 -0.92 2.11 -3.69
N GLY A 257 -0.82 0.96 -3.02
CA GLY A 257 -0.58 0.88 -1.57
C GLY A 257 0.75 1.45 -1.10
#